data_AF-A0A7C7SY34-F1
#
_entry.id   AF-A0A7C7SY34-F1
#
_cell.length_a   1.000
_cell.length_b   1.000
_cell.length_c   1.000
_cell.angle_alpha   90.00
_cell.angle_beta   90.00
_cell.angle_gamma   90.00
#
_symmetry.space_group_name_H-M   'P 1'
#
loop_
_entity.id
_entity.type
_entity.pdbx_description
1 polymer ?
#
loop_
_entity_poly.entity_id
_entity_poly.type
_entity_poly.pdbx_seq_one_letter_code
_entity_poly.pdbx_strand_id
1 'polypeptide(L)'
;MSCRHQETDDNKSLFKLVLKDKTTHTISTKLIVAADGIASNMAKQYEIEREAFRYDRALAVLFSNEYQADSEYNLRTYLTDKGIVTMIPRAKGGCKIGLTIDRSEIKEWKKMGPDDHRKFIGSLVNQYKDLQMVSAGRKTTWCLLVMPVMGFILGEAKE
;
A
#
# COMPACT_ATOMS: atom_id res chain seq x y z
N MET A 1 -5.72 -18.57 -7.06
CA MET A 1 -5.27 -19.48 -6.00
C MET A 1 -6.41 -19.60 -5.01
N SER A 2 -6.79 -20.81 -4.63
CA SER A 2 -7.82 -21.09 -3.63
C SER A 2 -7.32 -22.16 -2.68
N CYS A 3 -7.72 -22.10 -1.42
CA CYS A 3 -7.39 -23.11 -0.43
C CYS A 3 -8.67 -23.43 0.35
N ARG A 4 -9.25 -24.62 0.14
CA ARG A 4 -10.53 -25.01 0.74
C ARG A 4 -10.30 -26.10 1.76
N HIS A 5 -10.99 -26.00 2.90
CA HIS A 5 -11.07 -27.08 3.87
C HIS A 5 -11.75 -28.30 3.24
N GLN A 6 -11.24 -29.50 3.55
CA GLN A 6 -11.81 -30.77 3.09
C GLN A 6 -12.36 -31.58 4.26
N GLU A 7 -11.52 -31.86 5.26
CA GLU A 7 -11.87 -32.63 6.45
C GLU A 7 -10.99 -32.24 7.63
N THR A 8 -11.47 -32.49 8.84
CA THR A 8 -10.68 -32.39 10.08
C THR A 8 -10.86 -33.69 10.85
N ASP A 9 -9.74 -34.25 11.32
CA ASP A 9 -9.71 -35.30 12.35
C ASP A 9 -9.03 -34.75 13.62
N ASP A 10 -8.98 -35.57 14.68
CA ASP A 10 -8.40 -35.19 15.99
C ASP A 10 -6.92 -34.75 15.92
N ASN A 11 -6.22 -35.08 14.84
CA ASN A 11 -4.78 -34.83 14.67
C ASN A 11 -4.47 -33.73 13.65
N LYS A 12 -5.29 -33.55 12.61
CA LYS A 12 -5.01 -32.65 11.49
C LYS A 12 -6.27 -32.19 10.75
N SER A 13 -6.15 -31.03 10.09
CA SER A 13 -7.09 -30.60 9.06
C SER A 13 -6.45 -30.77 7.68
N LEU A 14 -7.22 -31.30 6.72
CA LEU A 14 -6.83 -31.39 5.32
C LEU A 14 -7.44 -30.24 4.52
N PHE A 15 -6.61 -29.66 3.65
CA PHE A 15 -7.00 -28.57 2.77
C PHE A 15 -6.60 -28.87 1.33
N LYS A 16 -7.46 -28.50 0.38
CA LYS A 16 -7.19 -28.52 -1.06
C LYS A 16 -6.69 -27.16 -1.50
N LEU A 17 -5.42 -27.06 -1.88
CA LEU A 17 -4.82 -25.89 -2.50
C LEU A 17 -4.85 -26.02 -4.02
N VAL A 18 -5.44 -25.05 -4.71
CA VAL A 18 -5.40 -24.93 -6.18
C VAL A 18 -4.61 -23.69 -6.55
N LEU A 19 -3.49 -23.90 -7.24
CA LEU A 19 -2.59 -22.85 -7.70
C LEU A 19 -3.14 -22.14 -8.96
N LYS A 20 -2.46 -21.07 -9.40
CA LYS A 20 -2.89 -20.28 -10.57
C LYS A 20 -2.83 -21.05 -11.88
N ASP A 21 -1.86 -21.96 -12.01
CA ASP A 21 -1.68 -22.87 -13.14
C ASP A 21 -2.62 -24.08 -13.12
N LYS A 22 -3.57 -24.13 -12.18
CA LYS A 22 -4.51 -25.22 -11.92
C LYS A 22 -3.89 -26.47 -11.27
N THR A 23 -2.61 -26.44 -10.92
CA THR A 23 -1.98 -27.50 -10.12
C THR A 23 -2.70 -27.61 -8.77
N THR A 24 -2.99 -28.84 -8.35
CA THR A 24 -3.73 -29.13 -7.11
C THR A 24 -2.83 -29.85 -6.13
N HIS A 25 -2.87 -29.42 -4.86
CA HIS A 25 -2.21 -30.07 -3.75
C HIS A 25 -3.21 -30.34 -2.62
N THR A 26 -2.99 -31.44 -1.90
CA THR A 26 -3.62 -31.68 -0.60
C THR A 26 -2.60 -31.39 0.48
N ILE A 27 -2.95 -30.52 1.43
CA ILE A 27 -2.07 -30.06 2.50
C ILE A 27 -2.68 -30.48 3.84
N SER A 28 -1.88 -31.11 4.68
CA SER A 28 -2.22 -31.37 6.07
C SER A 28 -1.59 -30.32 6.97
N THR A 29 -2.40 -29.57 7.72
CA THR A 29 -1.93 -28.57 8.67
C THR A 29 -2.96 -28.34 9.76
N LYS A 30 -2.53 -27.76 10.88
CA LYS A 30 -3.41 -27.30 11.96
C LYS A 30 -3.87 -25.85 11.77
N LEU A 31 -3.15 -25.06 10.97
CA LEU A 31 -3.42 -23.65 10.77
C LEU A 31 -3.09 -23.21 9.34
N ILE A 32 -3.96 -22.38 8.77
CA ILE A 32 -3.74 -21.64 7.53
C ILE A 32 -3.75 -20.14 7.86
N VAL A 33 -2.71 -19.43 7.44
CA VAL A 33 -2.62 -17.96 7.57
C VAL A 33 -2.74 -17.33 6.19
N ALA A 34 -3.82 -16.57 5.96
CA ALA A 34 -4.05 -15.86 4.72
C ALA A 34 -3.37 -14.47 4.73
N ALA A 35 -2.18 -14.35 4.13
CA ALA A 35 -1.41 -13.11 4.02
C ALA A 35 -1.48 -12.50 2.61
N ASP A 36 -2.65 -12.57 1.95
CA ASP A 36 -2.83 -12.20 0.53
C ASP A 36 -3.34 -10.77 0.29
N GLY A 37 -3.23 -9.90 1.30
CA GLY A 37 -3.38 -8.43 1.18
C GLY A 37 -4.82 -7.92 1.13
N ILE A 38 -5.00 -6.63 0.81
CA ILE A 38 -6.30 -5.93 0.89
C ILE A 38 -7.38 -6.51 -0.03
N ALA A 39 -6.97 -7.08 -1.17
CA ALA A 39 -7.87 -7.74 -2.13
C ALA A 39 -7.94 -9.26 -1.92
N SER A 40 -7.70 -9.70 -0.68
CA SER A 40 -7.52 -11.11 -0.33
C SER A 40 -8.69 -11.98 -0.79
N ASN A 41 -8.32 -13.02 -1.53
CA ASN A 41 -9.22 -14.02 -2.08
C ASN A 41 -9.67 -15.00 -0.99
N MET A 42 -8.79 -15.27 -0.02
CA MET A 42 -9.09 -16.19 1.08
C MET A 42 -10.26 -15.70 1.93
N ALA A 43 -10.29 -14.43 2.34
CA ALA A 43 -11.43 -13.92 3.09
C ALA A 43 -12.74 -13.94 2.30
N LYS A 44 -12.70 -13.68 0.98
CA LYS A 44 -13.88 -13.82 0.13
C LYS A 44 -14.39 -15.25 0.12
N GLN A 45 -13.47 -16.22 0.05
CA GLN A 45 -13.80 -17.64 -0.02
C GLN A 45 -14.36 -18.18 1.30
N TYR A 46 -13.93 -17.62 2.43
CA TYR A 46 -14.39 -17.99 3.77
C TYR A 46 -15.43 -17.02 4.34
N GLU A 47 -15.98 -16.15 3.49
CA GLU A 47 -17.05 -15.20 3.84
C GLU A 47 -16.72 -14.34 5.08
N ILE A 48 -15.43 -14.03 5.27
CA ILE A 48 -14.99 -13.16 6.36
C ILE A 48 -15.45 -11.74 6.03
N GLU A 49 -16.33 -11.20 6.87
CA GLU A 49 -16.83 -9.83 6.75
C GLU A 49 -15.68 -8.82 6.82
N ARG A 50 -15.82 -7.76 6.03
CA ARG A 50 -14.82 -6.68 5.94
C ARG A 50 -15.52 -5.34 5.89
N GLU A 51 -15.20 -4.51 6.86
CA GLU A 51 -15.50 -3.09 6.78
C GLU A 51 -14.34 -2.37 6.11
N ALA A 52 -14.66 -1.62 5.05
CA ALA A 52 -13.68 -0.81 4.34
C ALA A 52 -14.07 0.66 4.45
N PHE A 53 -13.23 1.44 5.13
CA PHE A 53 -13.37 2.88 5.13
C PHE A 53 -12.68 3.47 3.89
N ARG A 54 -13.43 4.23 3.11
CA ARG A 54 -12.91 4.90 1.92
C ARG A 54 -12.75 6.38 2.19
N TYR A 55 -11.51 6.80 2.49
CA TYR A 55 -11.15 8.21 2.67
C TYR A 55 -11.57 9.09 1.48
N ASP A 56 -11.97 10.33 1.73
CA ASP A 56 -12.42 11.26 0.67
C ASP A 56 -11.29 11.64 -0.31
N ARG A 57 -10.06 11.75 0.21
CA ARG A 57 -8.86 12.03 -0.58
C ARG A 57 -8.08 10.75 -0.87
N ALA A 58 -7.37 10.73 -1.99
CA ALA A 58 -6.48 9.63 -2.35
C ALA A 58 -5.03 9.99 -2.03
N LEU A 59 -4.25 9.00 -1.59
CA LEU A 59 -2.80 9.16 -1.45
C LEU A 59 -2.15 8.99 -2.83
N ALA A 60 -1.44 10.01 -3.29
CA ALA A 60 -0.52 9.93 -4.42
C ALA A 60 0.90 9.74 -3.91
N VAL A 61 1.69 8.93 -4.61
CA VAL A 61 3.09 8.67 -4.26
C VAL A 61 3.96 8.89 -5.49
N LEU A 62 4.96 9.74 -5.31
CA LEU A 62 6.00 10.05 -6.28
C LEU A 62 7.35 9.53 -5.77
N PHE A 63 8.26 9.30 -6.70
CA PHE A 63 9.63 8.89 -6.43
C PHE A 63 10.60 9.84 -7.09
N SER A 64 11.66 10.18 -6.37
CA SER A 64 12.85 10.79 -6.95
C SER A 64 14.05 9.89 -6.68
N ASN A 65 14.96 9.79 -7.65
CA ASN A 65 16.27 9.16 -7.46
C ASN A 65 17.36 10.20 -7.16
N GLU A 66 17.06 11.49 -7.29
CA GLU A 66 18.03 12.59 -7.22
C GLU A 66 18.17 13.15 -5.80
N TYR A 67 17.22 12.86 -4.92
CA TYR A 67 17.24 13.37 -3.56
C TYR A 67 18.43 12.81 -2.77
N GLN A 68 19.27 13.71 -2.28
CA GLN A 68 20.31 13.41 -1.30
C GLN A 68 19.73 13.62 0.10
N ALA A 69 19.75 12.55 0.90
CA ALA A 69 19.33 12.63 2.29
C ALA A 69 20.26 13.55 3.09
N ASP A 70 19.71 14.22 4.11
CA ASP A 70 20.56 14.82 5.13
C ASP A 70 21.27 13.73 5.95
N SER A 71 22.26 14.14 6.74
CA SER A 71 23.09 13.23 7.55
C SER A 71 22.28 12.38 8.53
N GLU A 72 21.06 12.81 8.87
CA GLU A 72 20.17 12.19 9.84
C GLU A 72 19.06 11.36 9.19
N TYR A 73 18.96 11.36 7.85
CA TYR A 73 17.90 10.71 7.08
C TYR A 73 16.49 11.12 7.54
N ASN A 74 16.31 12.41 7.84
CA ASN A 74 15.06 12.92 8.38
C ASN A 74 13.90 12.80 7.38
N LEU A 75 12.77 12.30 7.87
CA LEU A 75 11.47 12.45 7.23
C LEU A 75 11.01 13.90 7.39
N ARG A 76 10.49 14.50 6.31
CA ARG A 76 9.99 15.88 6.35
C ARG A 76 8.53 15.93 5.94
N THR A 77 7.72 16.61 6.72
CA THR A 77 6.30 16.80 6.47
C THR A 77 5.97 18.28 6.43
N TYR A 78 5.26 18.70 5.40
CA TYR A 78 4.85 20.09 5.16
C TYR A 78 3.32 20.15 5.17
N LEU A 79 2.79 21.16 5.85
CA LEU A 79 1.40 21.56 5.71
C LEU A 79 1.32 22.58 4.57
N THR A 80 0.41 22.34 3.63
CA THR A 80 0.25 23.14 2.41
C THR A 80 -1.24 23.42 2.19
N ASP A 81 -1.55 24.36 1.30
CA ASP A 81 -2.94 24.67 0.94
C ASP A 81 -3.68 23.49 0.29
N LYS A 82 -2.94 22.45 -0.13
CA LYS A 82 -3.48 21.19 -0.70
C LYS A 82 -3.44 20.01 0.29
N GLY A 83 -3.15 20.27 1.56
CA GLY A 83 -3.02 19.27 2.62
C GLY A 83 -1.57 18.95 2.92
N ILE A 84 -1.29 17.69 3.23
CA ILE A 84 0.05 17.27 3.66
C ILE A 84 0.90 16.83 2.45
N VAL A 85 2.15 17.30 2.41
CA VAL A 85 3.22 16.75 1.56
C VAL A 85 4.28 16.15 2.47
N THR A 86 4.59 14.87 2.30
CA THR A 86 5.60 14.16 3.11
C THR A 86 6.70 13.60 2.22
N MET A 87 7.95 13.94 2.53
CA MET A 87 9.15 13.38 1.91
C MET A 87 9.77 12.34 2.85
N ILE A 88 10.04 11.15 2.32
CA ILE A 88 10.67 10.04 3.04
C ILE A 88 11.94 9.65 2.29
N PRO A 89 13.14 9.82 2.86
CA PRO A 89 14.38 9.37 2.24
C PRO A 89 14.39 7.84 2.12
N ARG A 90 15.05 7.31 1.08
CA ARG A 90 15.21 5.85 0.90
C ARG A 90 16.64 5.43 1.20
N ALA A 91 16.80 4.23 1.77
CA ALA A 91 18.09 3.67 2.19
C ALA A 91 19.16 3.56 1.07
N LYS A 92 18.76 3.52 -0.22
CA LYS A 92 19.66 3.45 -1.38
C LYS A 92 19.74 4.77 -2.17
N GLY A 93 19.41 5.88 -1.52
CA GLY A 93 19.31 7.20 -2.16
C GLY A 93 17.94 7.47 -2.79
N GLY A 94 17.72 8.74 -3.11
CA GLY A 94 16.43 9.24 -3.53
C GLY A 94 15.41 9.34 -2.40
N CYS A 95 14.17 9.65 -2.75
CA CYS A 95 13.08 9.80 -1.80
C CYS A 95 11.75 9.30 -2.37
N LYS A 96 10.79 9.10 -1.47
CA LYS A 96 9.36 9.05 -1.76
C LYS A 96 8.74 10.38 -1.38
N ILE A 97 7.80 10.88 -2.19
CA ILE A 97 6.98 12.02 -1.83
C ILE A 97 5.52 11.55 -1.84
N GLY A 98 4.88 11.60 -0.68
CA GLY A 98 3.46 11.30 -0.49
C GLY A 98 2.67 12.58 -0.35
N LEU A 99 1.51 12.66 -1.00
CA LEU A 99 0.56 13.75 -0.84
C LEU A 99 -0.88 13.28 -1.01
N THR A 100 -1.82 14.02 -0.43
CA THR A 100 -3.24 13.74 -0.62
C THR A 100 -3.81 14.57 -1.77
N ILE A 101 -4.35 13.91 -2.78
CA ILE A 101 -5.07 14.54 -3.89
C ILE A 101 -6.57 14.27 -3.78
N ASP A 102 -7.37 15.12 -4.41
CA ASP A 102 -8.79 14.83 -4.57
C ASP A 102 -8.98 13.58 -5.45
N ARG A 103 -10.05 12.82 -5.20
CA ARG A 103 -10.34 11.62 -5.99
C ARG A 103 -10.67 11.94 -7.44
N SER A 104 -11.24 13.10 -7.72
CA SER A 104 -11.49 13.60 -9.09
C SER A 104 -10.18 13.80 -9.87
N GLU A 105 -9.11 14.21 -9.20
CA GLU A 105 -7.80 14.52 -9.80
C GLU A 105 -7.01 13.25 -10.21
N ILE A 106 -7.42 12.05 -9.76
CA ILE A 106 -6.68 10.79 -10.00
C ILE A 106 -6.44 10.52 -11.50
N LYS A 107 -7.42 10.82 -12.35
CA LYS A 107 -7.30 10.56 -13.80
C LYS A 107 -6.26 11.47 -14.46
N GLU A 108 -6.19 12.71 -14.01
CA GLU A 108 -5.23 13.71 -14.50
C GLU A 108 -3.84 13.44 -13.96
N TRP A 109 -3.75 13.12 -12.66
CA TRP A 109 -2.50 12.74 -12.01
C TRP A 109 -1.79 11.58 -12.71
N LYS A 110 -2.54 10.59 -13.21
CA LYS A 110 -1.97 9.46 -13.96
C LYS A 110 -1.41 9.82 -15.33
N LYS A 111 -1.77 10.98 -15.88
CA LYS A 111 -1.30 11.48 -17.18
C LYS A 111 -0.11 12.44 -17.04
N MET A 112 0.13 12.97 -15.83
CA MET A 112 1.21 13.91 -15.57
C MET A 112 2.58 13.28 -15.82
N GLY A 113 3.44 14.04 -16.49
CA GLY A 113 4.84 13.70 -16.70
C GLY A 113 5.73 14.09 -15.51
N PRO A 114 7.02 13.77 -15.57
CA PRO A 114 7.96 14.11 -14.50
C PRO A 114 8.05 15.63 -14.25
N ASP A 115 8.05 16.41 -15.32
CA ASP A 115 8.09 17.88 -15.27
C ASP A 115 6.85 18.48 -14.60
N ASP A 116 5.67 17.90 -14.85
CA ASP A 116 4.42 18.36 -14.26
C ASP A 116 4.40 18.09 -12.75
N HIS A 117 4.85 16.91 -12.33
CA HIS A 117 5.00 16.58 -10.92
C HIS A 117 6.02 17.48 -10.22
N ARG A 118 7.18 17.74 -10.84
CA ARG A 118 8.18 18.67 -10.30
C ARG A 118 7.59 20.06 -10.11
N LYS A 119 6.93 20.62 -11.12
CA LYS A 119 6.30 21.95 -11.05
C LYS A 119 5.23 22.00 -9.97
N PHE A 120 4.38 20.98 -9.89
CA PHE A 120 3.31 20.92 -8.91
C PHE A 120 3.82 20.81 -7.47
N ILE A 121 4.77 19.90 -7.20
CA ILE A 121 5.32 19.79 -5.85
C ILE A 121 6.17 21.00 -5.49
N GLY A 122 6.92 21.55 -6.45
CA GLY A 122 7.70 22.76 -6.28
C GLY A 122 6.88 23.99 -5.90
N SER A 123 5.65 24.11 -6.42
CA SER A 123 4.75 25.21 -6.04
C SER A 123 4.18 25.05 -4.62
N LEU A 124 4.09 23.82 -4.11
CA LEU A 124 3.65 23.55 -2.74
C LEU A 124 4.78 23.59 -1.72
N VAL A 125 5.96 23.10 -2.10
CA VAL A 125 7.15 22.99 -1.27
C VAL A 125 8.34 23.45 -2.08
N ASN A 126 8.69 24.74 -1.94
CA ASN A 126 9.74 25.40 -2.72
C ASN A 126 11.11 24.69 -2.65
N GLN A 127 11.40 23.98 -1.57
CA GLN A 127 12.63 23.17 -1.44
C GLN A 127 12.76 22.06 -2.49
N TYR A 128 11.64 21.63 -3.08
CA TYR A 128 11.59 20.52 -4.05
C TYR A 128 11.34 20.98 -5.49
N LYS A 129 11.44 22.29 -5.78
CA LYS A 129 11.15 22.87 -7.10
C LYS A 129 12.02 22.33 -8.24
N ASP A 130 13.23 21.88 -7.92
CA ASP A 130 14.21 21.38 -8.88
C ASP A 130 14.29 19.84 -8.89
N LEU A 131 13.53 19.17 -8.01
CA LEU A 131 13.63 17.72 -7.81
C LEU A 131 12.81 16.97 -8.87
N GLN A 132 13.44 16.16 -9.70
CA GLN A 132 12.69 15.33 -10.66
C GLN A 132 11.92 14.23 -9.93
N MET A 133 10.67 14.04 -10.33
CA MET A 133 9.75 13.11 -9.68
C MET A 133 8.98 12.30 -10.69
N VAL A 134 8.80 11.01 -10.43
CA VAL A 134 7.98 10.12 -11.25
C VAL A 134 6.91 9.46 -10.40
N SER A 135 5.72 9.31 -10.97
CA SER A 135 4.61 8.62 -10.31
C SER A 135 4.93 7.13 -10.12
N ALA A 136 4.51 6.59 -8.98
CA ALA A 136 4.45 5.15 -8.75
C ALA A 136 3.56 4.50 -9.83
N GLY A 137 4.15 3.89 -10.86
CA GLY A 137 3.38 3.16 -11.88
C GLY A 137 2.49 2.07 -11.26
N ARG A 138 1.53 1.54 -12.03
CA ARG A 138 0.54 0.51 -11.59
C ARG A 138 1.10 -0.75 -10.92
N LYS A 139 2.43 -0.95 -10.92
CA LYS A 139 3.14 -2.10 -10.35
C LYS A 139 3.88 -1.79 -9.05
N THR A 140 3.67 -0.65 -8.42
CA THR A 140 4.16 -0.47 -7.06
C THR A 140 3.12 -1.05 -6.11
N THR A 141 3.43 -2.21 -5.54
CA THR A 141 2.72 -2.73 -4.38
C THR A 141 2.68 -1.59 -3.37
N TRP A 142 1.48 -1.10 -3.06
CA TRP A 142 1.24 -0.20 -1.95
C TRP A 142 1.60 -0.96 -0.67
N CYS A 143 2.89 -1.02 -0.34
CA CYS A 143 3.25 -1.19 1.06
C CYS A 143 2.66 0.03 1.74
N LEU A 144 1.53 -0.19 2.42
CA LEU A 144 1.04 0.73 3.43
C LEU A 144 2.26 1.10 4.29
N LEU A 145 2.77 2.31 4.10
CA LEU A 145 3.39 3.01 5.19
C LEU A 145 2.24 3.25 6.15
N VAL A 146 2.13 2.36 7.14
CA VAL A 146 1.45 2.68 8.38
C VAL A 146 2.19 3.90 8.90
N MET A 147 1.64 5.08 8.65
CA MET A 147 1.94 6.24 9.48
C MET A 147 1.59 5.79 10.91
N PRO A 148 2.46 5.97 11.91
CA PRO A 148 2.31 5.38 13.25
C PRO A 148 1.21 6.10 14.07
N VAL A 149 0.01 6.21 13.50
CA VAL A 149 -1.19 6.78 14.12
C VAL A 149 -2.40 5.99 13.60
N MET A 150 -2.52 4.70 13.97
CA MET A 150 -3.84 4.05 14.10
C MET A 150 -3.70 2.67 14.73
N GLY A 151 -4.54 2.43 15.74
CA GLY A 151 -4.52 1.29 16.62
C GLY A 151 -4.77 -0.05 15.93
N PHE A 152 -4.23 -1.08 16.56
CA PHE A 152 -4.57 -2.48 16.30
C PHE A 152 -6.08 -2.67 16.52
N ILE A 153 -6.78 -3.16 15.50
CA ILE A 153 -8.11 -3.77 15.70
C ILE A 153 -7.85 -5.26 15.93
N LEU A 154 -7.83 -5.65 17.21
CA LEU A 154 -8.05 -7.03 17.62
C LEU A 154 -9.58 -7.21 17.66
N GLY A 155 -10.11 -7.99 16.72
CA GLY A 155 -11.49 -8.47 16.80
C GLY A 155 -11.52 -9.78 17.58
N GLU A 156 -12.16 -9.79 18.74
CA GLU A 156 -12.54 -11.00 19.46
C GLU A 156 -13.65 -11.72 18.67
N ALA A 157 -13.45 -13.01 18.39
CA ALA A 157 -14.54 -13.88 17.97
C ALA A 157 -15.38 -14.21 19.20
N LYS A 158 -16.66 -13.82 19.19
CA LYS A 158 -17.63 -14.32 20.16
C LYS A 158 -18.01 -15.75 19.77
N GLU A 159 -18.04 -16.62 20.78
CA GLU A 159 -18.37 -18.05 20.75
C GLU A 159 -19.73 -18.36 20.11
#